data_AF-A0A937XNA1-F1
#
_entry.id   AF-A0A937XNA1-F1
#
_cell.length_a   1.000
_cell.length_b   1.000
_cell.length_c   1.000
_cell.angle_alpha   90.00
_cell.angle_beta   90.00
_cell.angle_gamma   90.00
#
_symmetry.space_group_name_H-M   'P 1'
#
loop_
_entity.id
_entity.type
_entity.pdbx_description
1 polymer ?
#
loop_
_entity_poly.entity_id
_entity_poly.type
_entity_poly.pdbx_seq_one_letter_code
_entity_poly.pdbx_strand_id
1 'polypeptide(L)'
;MSVFFNAITVDPSSLDAELEDAGTVGPELAFIAREQRLLARAFCWRDASSDWPLLVVQIPGTEALWMLQHPVFTPIIRRWGMALRVIGISRQALAFDFRALLDDQTLARLRKSLHEDPEKAPVDLIYQALARGMLTRLHDAGQAAKHLLREGFLHQQPPLFEPVDGPQRPLLLKALQAALRRGQLDIGFYSRAMRGLRQREQQVQQRLSFVLEGALSALSLQACARVDPRIPWGVYNWLHRDPRHAAAREHVLTHLPWLGLWLANHLLLSHHTRLQQVIDSGQDSLVLETLAAVFAIDPNLLRRLWRHPIVMPAELNDWQLPRMLAWLQQKPERLWPESEASWERLFEELALISPPS
;
A
#
# COMPACT_ATOMS: atom_id res chain seq x y z
N MET A 1 2.89 18.63 24.97
CA MET A 1 3.79 17.90 24.05
C MET A 1 3.74 18.61 22.71
N SER A 2 4.87 19.03 22.15
CA SER A 2 4.86 19.62 20.80
C SER A 2 4.76 18.49 19.79
N VAL A 3 3.64 18.41 19.08
CA VAL A 3 3.52 17.53 17.92
C VAL A 3 4.50 18.03 16.86
N PHE A 4 5.43 17.18 16.43
CA PHE A 4 6.32 17.53 15.33
C PHE A 4 5.61 17.24 14.02
N PHE A 5 5.21 18.30 13.33
CA PHE A 5 4.54 18.23 12.04
C PHE A 5 5.55 18.33 10.90
N ASN A 6 5.38 17.51 9.87
CA ASN A 6 6.15 17.55 8.64
C ASN A 6 5.25 17.28 7.42
N ALA A 7 5.21 18.23 6.49
CA ALA A 7 4.58 18.04 5.19
C ALA A 7 5.64 17.58 4.16
N ILE A 8 5.45 16.40 3.59
CA ILE A 8 6.33 15.87 2.54
C ILE A 8 5.84 16.41 1.20
N THR A 9 6.60 17.34 0.63
CA THR A 9 6.39 17.90 -0.72
C THR A 9 7.45 17.38 -1.68
N VAL A 10 7.24 17.65 -2.97
CA VAL A 10 8.26 17.44 -4.00
C VAL A 10 9.41 18.42 -3.79
N ASP A 11 10.65 17.93 -3.92
CA ASP A 11 11.83 18.77 -3.81
C ASP A 11 12.00 19.64 -5.08
N PRO A 12 12.45 20.90 -4.91
CA PRO A 12 12.64 21.82 -6.04
C PRO A 12 13.77 21.31 -6.95
N SER A 13 13.58 21.49 -8.25
CA SER A 13 14.52 21.06 -9.28
C SER A 13 14.70 22.15 -10.34
N SER A 14 15.78 22.09 -11.12
CA SER A 14 16.00 23.02 -12.22
C SER A 14 14.88 22.96 -13.29
N LEU A 15 14.24 21.80 -13.43
CA LEU A 15 13.09 21.60 -14.32
C LEU A 15 11.88 22.45 -13.90
N ASP A 16 11.75 22.82 -12.63
CA ASP A 16 10.62 23.62 -12.15
C ASP A 16 10.71 25.05 -12.65
N ALA A 17 11.91 25.64 -12.72
CA ALA A 17 12.07 26.97 -13.30
C ALA A 17 11.63 27.00 -14.77
N GLU A 18 11.89 25.93 -15.52
CA GLU A 18 11.48 25.81 -16.92
C GLU A 18 9.99 25.51 -17.07
N LEU A 19 9.41 24.68 -16.19
CA LEU A 19 7.98 24.35 -16.20
C LEU A 19 7.12 25.49 -15.66
N GLU A 20 7.62 26.33 -14.76
CA GLU A 20 6.91 27.50 -14.20
C GLU A 20 7.09 28.76 -15.07
N ASP A 21 7.97 28.71 -16.08
CA ASP A 21 8.13 29.81 -17.02
C ASP A 21 7.02 29.82 -18.09
N ALA A 22 6.08 30.74 -17.92
CA ALA A 22 4.98 30.94 -18.86
C ALA A 22 5.45 31.30 -20.29
N GLY A 23 6.65 31.89 -20.43
CA GLY A 23 7.26 32.18 -21.73
C GLY A 23 7.70 30.93 -22.49
N THR A 24 8.11 29.90 -21.76
CA THR A 24 8.60 28.62 -22.33
C THR A 24 7.45 27.65 -22.60
N VAL A 25 6.55 27.46 -21.64
CA VAL A 25 5.54 26.37 -21.70
C VAL A 25 4.09 26.86 -21.84
N GLY A 26 3.86 28.17 -21.78
CA GLY A 26 2.55 28.79 -21.75
C GLY A 26 1.98 28.96 -20.33
N PRO A 27 1.08 29.94 -20.12
CA PRO A 27 0.62 30.35 -18.79
C PRO A 27 -0.18 29.26 -18.05
N GLU A 28 -0.96 28.45 -18.79
CA GLU A 28 -1.79 27.38 -18.22
C GLU A 28 -0.92 26.26 -17.62
N LEU A 29 0.09 25.80 -18.37
CA LEU A 29 1.00 24.76 -17.91
C LEU A 29 1.92 25.26 -16.79
N ALA A 30 2.39 26.51 -16.88
CA ALA A 30 3.17 27.16 -15.84
C ALA A 30 2.43 27.25 -14.50
N PHE A 31 1.16 27.66 -14.54
CA PHE A 31 0.31 27.69 -13.36
C PHE A 31 0.13 26.29 -12.76
N ILE A 32 -0.22 25.30 -13.58
CA ILE A 32 -0.45 23.92 -13.11
C ILE A 32 0.83 23.31 -12.52
N ALA A 33 1.99 23.55 -13.13
CA ALA A 33 3.28 23.06 -12.64
C ALA A 33 3.63 23.65 -11.26
N ARG A 34 3.44 24.97 -11.10
CA ARG A 34 3.65 25.66 -9.83
C ARG A 34 2.76 25.11 -8.72
N GLU A 35 1.47 24.99 -8.99
CA GLU A 35 0.52 24.43 -8.02
C GLU A 35 0.88 23.00 -7.64
N GLN A 36 1.26 22.17 -8.61
CA GLN A 36 1.65 20.77 -8.36
C GLN A 36 2.86 20.62 -7.46
N ARG A 37 3.86 21.50 -7.59
CA ARG A 37 5.07 21.50 -6.77
C ARG A 37 4.77 21.83 -5.31
N LEU A 38 3.82 22.73 -5.05
CA LEU A 38 3.46 23.17 -3.71
C LEU A 38 2.58 22.17 -2.96
N LEU A 39 1.96 21.22 -3.66
CA LEU A 39 1.08 20.24 -3.05
C LEU A 39 1.86 19.22 -2.20
N ALA A 40 1.52 19.14 -0.92
CA ALA A 40 1.97 18.07 -0.05
C ALA A 40 1.46 16.71 -0.57
N ARG A 41 2.35 15.72 -0.57
CA ARG A 41 2.07 14.31 -0.90
C ARG A 41 1.79 13.48 0.34
N ALA A 42 2.30 13.92 1.49
CA ALA A 42 1.93 13.34 2.77
C ALA A 42 2.04 14.38 3.89
N PHE A 43 1.21 14.22 4.91
CA PHE A 43 1.29 14.93 6.16
C PHE A 43 1.66 13.95 7.27
N CYS A 44 2.72 14.26 8.01
CA CYS A 44 3.26 13.39 9.05
C CYS A 44 3.23 14.13 10.38
N TRP A 45 2.62 13.51 11.39
CA TRP A 45 2.61 14.00 12.76
C TRP A 45 3.34 12.99 13.64
N ARG A 46 4.48 13.41 14.19
CA ARG A 46 5.22 12.63 15.21
C ARG A 46 4.78 13.05 16.60
N ASP A 47 4.71 12.07 17.49
CA ASP A 47 4.20 12.22 18.86
C ASP A 47 2.79 12.83 18.87
N ALA A 48 1.94 12.37 17.95
CA ALA A 48 0.57 12.84 17.81
C ALA A 48 -0.27 12.55 19.07
N SER A 49 0.03 11.46 19.78
CA SER A 49 -0.45 11.18 21.15
C SER A 49 0.42 10.11 21.83
N SER A 50 0.10 9.78 23.08
CA SER A 50 0.74 8.68 23.84
C SER A 50 0.62 7.31 23.17
N ASP A 51 -0.48 7.10 22.42
CA ASP A 51 -0.78 5.81 21.78
C ASP A 51 -0.29 5.77 20.33
N TRP A 52 -0.20 6.94 19.69
CA TRP A 52 0.16 7.12 18.29
C TRP A 52 1.44 7.96 18.16
N PRO A 53 2.62 7.33 18.27
CA PRO A 53 3.90 8.00 18.03
C PRO A 53 4.06 8.52 16.60
N LEU A 54 3.38 7.91 15.62
CA LEU A 54 3.34 8.43 14.26
C LEU A 54 1.93 8.30 13.66
N LEU A 55 1.45 9.40 13.10
CA LEU A 55 0.28 9.44 12.23
C LEU A 55 0.71 10.00 10.87
N VAL A 56 0.26 9.37 9.80
CA VAL A 56 0.54 9.80 8.44
C VAL A 56 -0.74 9.82 7.62
N VAL A 57 -0.99 10.93 6.95
CA VAL A 57 -2.01 11.02 5.89
C VAL A 57 -1.29 11.11 4.57
N GLN A 58 -1.38 10.05 3.77
CA GLN A 58 -0.83 10.02 2.42
C GLN A 58 -1.89 10.50 1.43
N ILE A 59 -1.50 11.49 0.62
CA ILE A 59 -2.31 12.05 -0.45
C ILE A 59 -1.92 11.35 -1.76
N PRO A 60 -2.87 10.86 -2.55
CA PRO A 60 -2.57 10.32 -3.87
C PRO A 60 -1.92 11.39 -4.75
N GLY A 61 -0.72 11.08 -5.27
CA GLY A 61 0.20 12.06 -5.88
C GLY A 61 -0.26 12.70 -7.20
N THR A 62 -1.47 12.42 -7.67
CA THR A 62 -1.97 12.87 -8.98
C THR A 62 -3.12 13.85 -8.90
N GLU A 63 -3.66 14.12 -7.72
CA GLU A 63 -4.87 14.91 -7.55
C GLU A 63 -4.61 16.17 -6.73
N ALA A 64 -4.96 17.31 -7.33
CA ALA A 64 -4.77 18.59 -6.69
C ALA A 64 -5.79 18.78 -5.57
N LEU A 65 -5.34 19.09 -4.35
CA LEU A 65 -6.20 19.46 -3.22
C LEU A 65 -7.20 20.57 -3.60
N TRP A 66 -6.80 21.48 -4.50
CA TRP A 66 -7.64 22.56 -5.03
C TRP A 66 -8.74 22.09 -6.00
N MET A 67 -8.53 21.01 -6.77
CA MET A 67 -9.56 20.48 -7.70
C MET A 67 -10.81 20.05 -6.93
N LEU A 68 -10.65 19.63 -5.68
CA LEU A 68 -11.72 19.12 -4.84
C LEU A 68 -12.63 20.22 -4.26
N GLN A 69 -12.28 21.49 -4.47
CA GLN A 69 -13.14 22.63 -4.15
C GLN A 69 -14.21 22.87 -5.22
N HIS A 70 -14.06 22.30 -6.43
CA HIS A 70 -15.04 22.49 -7.50
C HIS A 70 -16.17 21.44 -7.41
N PRO A 71 -17.45 21.85 -7.30
CA PRO A 71 -18.60 20.92 -7.17
C PRO A 71 -18.76 19.95 -8.34
N VAL A 72 -18.16 20.26 -9.50
CA VAL A 72 -18.12 19.42 -10.70
C VAL A 72 -17.36 18.09 -10.48
N PHE A 73 -16.46 18.04 -9.50
CA PHE A 73 -15.62 16.87 -9.23
C PHE A 73 -16.15 15.97 -8.09
N THR A 74 -17.42 16.10 -7.71
CA THR A 74 -18.08 15.22 -6.72
C THR A 74 -17.87 13.70 -6.98
N PRO A 75 -17.86 13.20 -8.23
CA PRO A 75 -17.54 11.78 -8.49
C PRO A 75 -16.09 11.39 -8.16
N ILE A 76 -15.15 12.35 -8.25
CA ILE A 76 -13.74 12.16 -7.88
C ILE A 76 -13.59 12.05 -6.35
N ILE A 77 -14.49 12.66 -5.58
CA ILE A 77 -14.49 12.59 -4.10
C ILE A 77 -14.62 11.15 -3.60
N ARG A 78 -15.49 10.33 -4.22
CA ARG A 78 -15.60 8.90 -3.88
C ARG A 78 -14.31 8.12 -4.19
N ARG A 79 -13.61 8.49 -5.27
CA ARG A 79 -12.32 7.91 -5.65
C ARG A 79 -11.18 8.39 -4.76
N TRP A 80 -11.27 9.61 -4.22
CA TRP A 80 -10.37 10.15 -3.18
C TRP A 80 -10.47 9.40 -1.87
N GLY A 81 -11.70 9.10 -1.42
CA GLY A 81 -11.92 8.26 -0.25
C GLY A 81 -11.29 6.87 -0.38
N MET A 82 -11.18 6.36 -1.61
CA MET A 82 -10.48 5.10 -1.91
C MET A 82 -8.95 5.24 -1.97
N ALA A 83 -8.42 6.42 -2.29
CA ALA A 83 -6.99 6.62 -2.57
C ALA A 83 -6.21 7.29 -1.42
N LEU A 84 -6.89 8.04 -0.54
CA LEU A 84 -6.30 8.62 0.67
C LEU A 84 -6.03 7.51 1.69
N ARG A 85 -4.77 7.39 2.14
CA ARG A 85 -4.41 6.46 3.23
C ARG A 85 -4.17 7.23 4.52
N VAL A 86 -4.76 6.75 5.61
CA VAL A 86 -4.49 7.27 6.95
C VAL A 86 -3.83 6.16 7.75
N ILE A 87 -2.51 6.26 7.89
CA ILE A 87 -1.68 5.25 8.53
C ILE A 87 -1.34 5.71 9.94
N GLY A 88 -1.68 4.89 10.93
CA GLY A 88 -1.24 5.08 12.31
C GLY A 88 -0.25 4.01 12.71
N ILE A 89 0.89 4.39 13.28
CA ILE A 89 1.81 3.46 13.92
C ILE A 89 1.62 3.61 15.43
N SER A 90 1.27 2.51 16.08
CA SER A 90 1.05 2.50 17.53
C SER A 90 2.38 2.48 18.30
N ARG A 91 2.31 2.74 19.60
CA ARG A 91 3.48 2.58 20.50
C ARG A 91 4.08 1.16 20.49
N GLN A 92 3.29 0.17 20.11
CA GLN A 92 3.74 -1.22 19.93
C GLN A 92 4.26 -1.48 18.51
N ALA A 93 4.60 -0.44 17.74
CA ALA A 93 5.09 -0.54 16.37
C ALA A 93 4.19 -1.38 15.42
N LEU A 94 2.88 -1.44 15.69
CA LEU A 94 1.88 -2.00 14.79
C LEU A 94 1.33 -0.93 13.86
N ALA A 95 1.19 -1.26 12.58
CA ALA A 95 0.68 -0.36 11.56
C ALA A 95 -0.82 -0.55 11.34
N PHE A 96 -1.58 0.53 11.34
CA PHE A 96 -3.03 0.55 11.16
C PHE A 96 -3.42 1.38 9.94
N ASP A 97 -4.50 0.99 9.25
CA ASP A 97 -5.16 1.82 8.25
C ASP A 97 -6.54 2.24 8.76
N PHE A 98 -6.70 3.54 8.96
CA PHE A 98 -7.93 4.12 9.46
C PHE A 98 -8.90 4.56 8.37
N ARG A 99 -8.60 4.33 7.08
CA ARG A 99 -9.47 4.74 5.96
C ARG A 99 -10.91 4.25 6.13
N ALA A 100 -11.08 3.00 6.58
CA ALA A 100 -12.40 2.40 6.82
C ALA A 100 -13.21 3.08 7.95
N LEU A 101 -12.58 3.91 8.77
CA LEU A 101 -13.21 4.65 9.87
C LEU A 101 -13.65 6.07 9.45
N LEU A 102 -13.26 6.53 8.26
CA LEU A 102 -13.56 7.87 7.78
C LEU A 102 -14.81 7.82 6.89
N ASP A 103 -15.94 8.28 7.42
CA ASP A 103 -17.16 8.49 6.61
C ASP A 103 -16.99 9.69 5.65
N ASP A 104 -17.86 9.78 4.64
CA ASP A 104 -17.80 10.84 3.62
C ASP A 104 -17.79 12.26 4.24
N GLN A 105 -18.50 12.44 5.36
CA GLN A 105 -18.54 13.72 6.08
C GLN A 105 -17.21 14.06 6.75
N THR A 106 -16.60 13.07 7.39
CA THR A 106 -15.30 13.18 8.05
C THR A 106 -14.21 13.41 7.02
N LEU A 107 -14.23 12.69 5.89
CA LEU A 107 -13.30 12.91 4.78
C LEU A 107 -13.41 14.34 4.24
N ALA A 108 -14.63 14.87 4.06
CA ALA A 108 -14.83 16.23 3.61
C ALA A 108 -14.28 17.28 4.59
N ARG A 109 -14.46 17.06 5.90
CA ARG A 109 -13.91 17.93 6.96
C ARG A 109 -12.39 17.84 7.04
N LEU A 110 -11.84 16.62 7.02
CA LEU A 110 -10.41 16.36 7.03
C LEU A 110 -9.73 17.09 5.87
N ARG A 111 -10.32 16.99 4.67
CA ARG A 111 -9.84 17.69 3.47
C ARG A 111 -9.80 19.21 3.67
N LYS A 112 -10.87 19.80 4.22
CA LYS A 112 -10.95 21.24 4.48
C LYS A 112 -9.84 21.66 5.46
N SER A 113 -9.68 20.93 6.55
CA SER A 113 -8.65 21.21 7.56
C SER A 113 -7.23 21.03 7.05
N LEU A 114 -6.95 20.02 6.22
CA LEU A 114 -5.65 19.83 5.58
C LEU A 114 -5.24 21.01 4.68
N HIS A 115 -6.22 21.76 4.16
CA HIS A 115 -5.97 22.94 3.33
C HIS A 115 -5.82 24.22 4.17
N GLU A 116 -6.64 24.38 5.22
CA GLU A 116 -6.70 25.60 6.02
C GLU A 116 -5.68 25.66 7.16
N ASP A 117 -5.49 24.55 7.88
CA ASP A 117 -4.57 24.43 9.01
C ASP A 117 -4.08 22.97 9.12
N PRO A 118 -3.06 22.57 8.36
CA PRO A 118 -2.60 21.19 8.32
C PRO A 118 -1.91 20.72 9.61
N GLU A 119 -1.54 21.63 10.52
CA GLU A 119 -0.71 21.28 11.69
C GLU A 119 -1.52 20.62 12.80
N LYS A 120 -2.73 21.13 13.10
CA LYS A 120 -3.49 20.71 14.28
C LYS A 120 -4.90 20.22 13.98
N ALA A 121 -5.68 20.97 13.19
CA ALA A 121 -7.09 20.65 12.94
C ALA A 121 -7.34 19.23 12.34
N PRO A 122 -6.51 18.71 11.41
CA PRO A 122 -6.64 17.36 10.88
C PRO A 122 -6.45 16.28 11.94
N VAL A 123 -5.52 16.49 12.88
CA VAL A 123 -5.23 15.52 13.95
C VAL A 123 -6.43 15.40 14.87
N ASP A 124 -7.03 16.52 15.27
CA ASP A 124 -8.23 16.53 16.09
C ASP A 124 -9.42 15.88 15.37
N LEU A 125 -9.59 16.11 14.07
CA LEU A 125 -10.63 15.46 13.28
C LEU A 125 -10.41 13.96 13.13
N ILE A 126 -9.17 13.53 12.91
CA ILE A 126 -8.82 12.11 12.89
C ILE A 126 -9.11 11.53 14.26
N TYR A 127 -8.67 12.15 15.36
CA TYR A 127 -8.98 11.68 16.70
C TYR A 127 -10.48 11.67 17.02
N GLN A 128 -11.27 12.61 16.52
CA GLN A 128 -12.73 12.59 16.68
C GLN A 128 -13.35 11.43 15.89
N ALA A 129 -12.87 11.17 14.67
CA ALA A 129 -13.31 10.05 13.86
C ALA A 129 -12.92 8.71 14.50
N LEU A 130 -11.67 8.61 14.98
CA LEU A 130 -11.18 7.51 15.77
C LEU A 130 -11.99 7.38 17.06
N ALA A 131 -12.26 8.43 17.82
CA ALA A 131 -13.08 8.35 19.04
C ALA A 131 -14.49 7.83 18.73
N ARG A 132 -15.13 8.32 17.66
CA ARG A 132 -16.47 7.88 17.22
C ARG A 132 -16.50 6.44 16.71
N GLY A 133 -15.43 5.98 16.05
CA GLY A 133 -15.32 4.65 15.45
C GLY A 133 -14.65 3.59 16.33
N MET A 134 -13.68 3.99 17.17
CA MET A 134 -12.80 3.18 18.03
C MET A 134 -13.23 3.16 19.49
N LEU A 135 -13.80 4.21 20.13
CA LEU A 135 -14.29 4.05 21.52
C LEU A 135 -15.42 3.02 21.61
N THR A 136 -16.18 2.86 20.53
CA THR A 136 -17.26 1.88 20.40
C THR A 136 -16.77 0.49 19.98
N ARG A 137 -15.51 0.32 19.53
CA ARG A 137 -15.04 -0.92 18.87
C ARG A 137 -13.68 -1.45 19.33
N LEU A 138 -12.75 -0.61 19.79
CA LEU A 138 -11.45 -1.04 20.34
C LEU A 138 -11.51 -1.48 21.80
N HIS A 139 -12.63 -1.28 22.49
CA HIS A 139 -12.83 -1.90 23.80
C HIS A 139 -12.88 -3.44 23.69
N ASP A 140 -13.15 -3.98 22.49
CA ASP A 140 -13.06 -5.41 22.19
C ASP A 140 -11.72 -5.75 21.52
N ALA A 141 -10.87 -6.49 22.22
CA ALA A 141 -9.55 -6.95 21.74
C ALA A 141 -9.57 -7.75 20.42
N GLY A 142 -10.75 -8.17 19.93
CA GLY A 142 -10.92 -8.84 18.64
C GLY A 142 -11.17 -7.92 17.44
N GLN A 143 -11.64 -6.67 17.64
CA GLN A 143 -11.97 -5.78 16.53
C GLN A 143 -10.79 -4.91 16.09
N ALA A 144 -9.80 -4.69 16.96
CA ALA A 144 -8.57 -3.95 16.64
C ALA A 144 -7.82 -4.56 15.45
N ALA A 145 -7.81 -5.89 15.36
CA ALA A 145 -7.16 -6.61 14.27
C ALA A 145 -7.74 -6.30 12.89
N LYS A 146 -9.02 -5.87 12.81
CA LYS A 146 -9.68 -5.50 11.54
C LYS A 146 -9.10 -4.24 10.90
N HIS A 147 -8.44 -3.41 11.71
CA HIS A 147 -7.86 -2.14 11.28
C HIS A 147 -6.35 -2.22 11.11
N LEU A 148 -5.73 -3.37 11.37
CA LEU A 148 -4.32 -3.57 11.02
C LEU A 148 -4.17 -3.39 9.51
N LEU A 149 -3.14 -2.64 9.12
CA LEU A 149 -2.81 -2.43 7.73
C LEU A 149 -2.36 -3.76 7.12
N ARG A 150 -3.13 -4.24 6.14
CA ARG A 150 -2.89 -5.51 5.44
C ARG A 150 -2.44 -5.31 4.01
N GLU A 151 -2.98 -4.27 3.38
CA GLU A 151 -2.85 -4.03 1.94
C GLU A 151 -1.62 -3.22 1.56
N GLY A 152 -0.98 -3.63 0.47
CA GLY A 152 0.17 -2.96 -0.13
C GLY A 152 1.48 -3.28 0.57
N PHE A 153 2.52 -2.56 0.15
CA PHE A 153 3.90 -2.80 0.54
C PHE A 153 4.51 -1.54 1.15
N LEU A 154 5.50 -1.72 2.03
CA LEU A 154 6.30 -0.65 2.63
C LEU A 154 7.18 0.08 1.60
N HIS A 155 7.58 -0.64 0.54
CA HIS A 155 8.54 -0.17 -0.47
C HIS A 155 7.99 -0.07 -1.90
N GLN A 156 6.69 -0.25 -2.13
CA GLN A 156 6.09 -0.02 -3.45
C GLN A 156 4.71 0.60 -3.37
N GLN A 157 4.53 1.70 -4.10
CA GLN A 157 4.11 1.57 -5.50
C GLN A 157 5.22 2.15 -6.42
N PRO A 158 5.38 1.66 -7.66
CA PRO A 158 5.93 2.51 -8.72
C PRO A 158 5.12 3.81 -8.78
N PRO A 159 5.66 4.92 -9.32
CA PRO A 159 4.85 6.13 -9.46
C PRO A 159 3.59 5.79 -10.27
N LEU A 160 2.45 6.38 -9.86
CA LEU A 160 1.10 6.42 -10.46
C LEU A 160 1.08 6.78 -11.97
N PHE A 161 1.88 6.08 -12.77
CA PHE A 161 1.95 6.18 -14.22
C PHE A 161 1.76 4.80 -14.86
N GLU A 162 1.10 3.87 -14.17
CA GLU A 162 0.23 2.99 -14.94
C GLU A 162 -0.95 3.84 -15.41
N PRO A 163 -1.15 3.96 -16.73
CA PRO A 163 -2.35 4.55 -17.25
C PRO A 163 -3.50 3.66 -16.77
N VAL A 164 -4.25 4.11 -15.77
CA VAL A 164 -5.63 3.65 -15.70
C VAL A 164 -6.24 4.08 -17.03
N ASP A 165 -6.52 3.11 -17.90
CA ASP A 165 -7.30 3.32 -19.11
C ASP A 165 -8.68 3.81 -18.68
N GLY A 166 -8.78 5.13 -18.57
CA GLY A 166 -9.92 5.85 -18.04
C GLY A 166 -9.77 7.34 -18.30
N PRO A 167 -10.87 8.10 -18.35
CA PRO A 167 -10.92 9.48 -18.86
C PRO A 167 -10.15 10.54 -18.04
N GLN A 168 -9.38 10.15 -17.01
CA GLN A 168 -8.84 11.04 -15.98
C GLN A 168 -7.33 10.84 -15.76
N ARG A 169 -6.54 11.06 -16.82
CA ARG A 169 -5.09 11.33 -16.70
C ARG A 169 -4.80 12.52 -15.75
N PRO A 170 -3.66 12.54 -15.01
CA PRO A 170 -3.28 13.64 -14.11
C PRO A 170 -3.29 14.99 -14.83
N LEU A 171 -3.76 16.07 -14.18
CA LEU A 171 -3.89 17.39 -14.83
C LEU A 171 -2.61 17.88 -15.49
N LEU A 172 -1.46 17.76 -14.80
CA LEU A 172 -0.17 18.15 -15.35
C LEU A 172 0.23 17.30 -16.55
N LEU A 173 -0.04 15.99 -16.52
CA LEU A 173 0.23 15.10 -17.65
C LEU A 173 -0.68 15.41 -18.85
N LYS A 174 -1.96 15.74 -18.60
CA LYS A 174 -2.88 16.23 -19.64
C LYS A 174 -2.39 17.56 -20.23
N ALA A 175 -1.96 18.49 -19.38
CA ALA A 175 -1.44 19.79 -19.81
C ALA A 175 -0.15 19.64 -20.62
N LEU A 176 0.79 18.80 -20.19
CA LEU A 176 2.01 18.48 -20.95
C LEU A 176 1.69 17.84 -22.31
N GLN A 177 0.74 16.90 -22.35
CA GLN A 177 0.30 16.28 -23.61
C GLN A 177 -0.42 17.27 -24.53
N ALA A 178 -1.23 18.17 -23.96
CA ALA A 178 -1.89 19.22 -24.71
C ALA A 178 -0.90 20.23 -25.28
N ALA A 179 0.09 20.65 -24.49
CA ALA A 179 1.14 21.56 -24.91
C ALA A 179 2.02 20.94 -26.01
N LEU A 180 2.37 19.65 -25.89
CA LEU A 180 3.05 18.90 -26.96
C LEU A 180 2.21 18.85 -28.25
N ARG A 181 0.91 18.56 -28.16
CA ARG A 181 0.00 18.53 -29.31
C ARG A 181 -0.18 19.89 -29.97
N ARG A 182 -0.12 20.98 -29.18
CA ARG A 182 -0.19 22.37 -29.66
C ARG A 182 1.14 22.87 -30.25
N GLY A 183 2.20 22.06 -30.23
CA GLY A 183 3.54 22.46 -30.69
C GLY A 183 4.23 23.46 -29.76
N GLN A 184 3.73 23.63 -28.52
CA GLN A 184 4.33 24.52 -27.52
C GLN A 184 5.56 23.90 -26.86
N LEU A 185 5.66 22.56 -26.89
CA LEU A 185 6.79 21.80 -26.36
C LEU A 185 7.34 20.91 -27.46
N ASP A 186 8.66 20.69 -27.44
CA ASP A 186 9.28 19.62 -28.22
C ASP A 186 9.24 18.26 -27.47
N ILE A 187 9.48 17.18 -28.21
CA ILE A 187 9.47 15.81 -27.67
C ILE A 187 10.58 15.61 -26.63
N GLY A 188 11.72 16.30 -26.77
CA GLY A 188 12.85 16.23 -25.84
C GLY A 188 12.49 16.81 -24.47
N PHE A 189 11.87 18.00 -24.46
CA PHE A 189 11.33 18.65 -23.28
C PHE A 189 10.28 17.77 -22.61
N TYR A 190 9.30 17.27 -23.36
CA TYR A 190 8.27 16.39 -22.82
C TYR A 190 8.86 15.14 -22.15
N SER A 191 9.82 14.48 -22.79
CA SER A 191 10.46 13.26 -22.28
C SER A 191 11.31 13.53 -21.04
N ARG A 192 12.00 14.67 -20.99
CA ARG A 192 12.74 15.12 -19.80
C ARG A 192 11.80 15.47 -18.65
N ALA A 193 10.71 16.19 -18.93
CA ALA A 193 9.70 16.55 -17.95
C ALA A 193 9.07 15.30 -17.32
N MET A 194 8.68 14.32 -18.14
CA MET A 194 8.11 13.05 -17.67
C MET A 194 9.07 12.25 -16.77
N ARG A 195 10.36 12.17 -17.14
CA ARG A 195 11.37 11.51 -16.31
C ARG A 195 11.60 12.24 -14.99
N GLY A 196 11.72 13.56 -15.04
CA GLY A 196 11.91 14.39 -13.84
C GLY A 196 10.70 14.33 -12.90
N LEU A 197 9.47 14.27 -13.41
CA LEU A 197 8.28 14.06 -12.58
C LEU A 197 8.30 12.69 -11.90
N ARG A 198 8.59 11.61 -12.63
CA ARG A 198 8.68 10.25 -12.07
C ARG A 198 9.73 10.14 -10.97
N GLN A 199 10.93 10.66 -11.23
CA GLN A 199 12.04 10.62 -10.27
C GLN A 199 11.69 11.33 -8.97
N ARG A 200 11.01 12.48 -9.05
CA ARG A 200 10.63 13.26 -7.87
C ARG A 200 9.51 12.60 -7.06
N GLU A 201 8.52 12.02 -7.73
CA GLU A 201 7.51 11.21 -7.03
C GLU A 201 8.16 10.01 -6.33
N GLN A 202 9.17 9.38 -6.96
CA GLN A 202 9.94 8.31 -6.32
C GLN A 202 10.72 8.80 -5.08
N GLN A 203 11.35 9.98 -5.15
CA GLN A 203 12.04 10.58 -3.99
C GLN A 203 11.09 10.88 -2.83
N VAL A 204 9.87 11.35 -3.13
CA VAL A 204 8.84 11.57 -2.13
C VAL A 204 8.41 10.25 -1.48
N GLN A 205 8.21 9.19 -2.27
CA GLN A 205 7.91 7.87 -1.73
C GLN A 205 9.05 7.34 -0.85
N GLN A 206 10.31 7.50 -1.25
CA GLN A 206 11.47 7.10 -0.46
C GLN A 206 11.52 7.82 0.90
N ARG A 207 11.26 9.13 0.91
CA ARG A 207 11.19 9.92 2.16
C ARG A 207 10.05 9.45 3.06
N LEU A 208 8.89 9.15 2.49
CA LEU A 208 7.75 8.63 3.22
C LEU A 208 8.06 7.25 3.82
N SER A 209 8.63 6.33 3.04
CA SER A 209 9.08 5.02 3.52
C SER A 209 10.06 5.16 4.68
N PHE A 210 11.05 6.05 4.58
CA PHE A 210 12.00 6.33 5.66
C PHE A 210 11.32 6.82 6.95
N VAL A 211 10.31 7.70 6.83
CA VAL A 211 9.54 8.18 7.98
C VAL A 211 8.77 7.05 8.65
N LEU A 212 8.15 6.18 7.85
CA LEU A 212 7.38 5.03 8.33
C LEU A 212 8.31 3.99 8.98
N GLU A 213 9.36 3.55 8.29
CA GLU A 213 10.33 2.58 8.79
C GLU A 213 10.99 3.02 10.09
N GLY A 214 11.29 4.31 10.24
CA GLY A 214 11.86 4.87 11.47
C GLY A 214 10.95 4.75 12.69
N ALA A 215 9.66 4.46 12.51
CA ALA A 215 8.70 4.22 13.58
C ALA A 215 8.33 2.73 13.76
N LEU A 216 8.83 1.84 12.89
CA LEU A 216 8.59 0.41 12.93
C LEU A 216 9.71 -0.35 13.66
N SER A 217 9.47 -1.61 13.97
CA SER A 217 10.46 -2.49 14.57
C SER A 217 11.51 -2.94 13.54
N ALA A 218 12.76 -2.54 13.76
CA ALA A 218 13.89 -2.93 12.90
C ALA A 218 14.07 -4.45 12.79
N LEU A 219 13.82 -5.19 13.89
CA LEU A 219 13.92 -6.65 13.90
C LEU A 219 12.86 -7.29 12.99
N SER A 220 11.62 -6.78 13.05
CA SER A 220 10.53 -7.30 12.23
C SER A 220 10.70 -6.92 10.76
N LEU A 221 11.22 -5.71 10.47
CA LEU A 221 11.60 -5.32 9.11
C LEU A 221 12.69 -6.22 8.53
N GLN A 222 13.72 -6.57 9.31
CA GLN A 222 14.75 -7.50 8.87
C GLN A 222 14.19 -8.89 8.58
N ALA A 223 13.30 -9.41 9.44
CA ALA A 223 12.65 -10.69 9.20
C ALA A 223 11.82 -10.67 7.92
N CYS A 224 11.05 -9.60 7.68
CA CYS A 224 10.31 -9.44 6.43
C CYS A 224 11.23 -9.37 5.21
N ALA A 225 12.31 -8.61 5.26
CA ALA A 225 13.23 -8.44 4.15
C ALA A 225 13.95 -9.74 3.73
N ARG A 226 14.06 -10.72 4.64
CA ARG A 226 14.57 -12.06 4.31
C ARG A 226 13.57 -12.91 3.53
N VAL A 227 12.28 -12.65 3.72
CA VAL A 227 11.17 -13.37 3.07
C VAL A 227 10.85 -12.76 1.71
N ASP A 228 10.68 -11.44 1.67
CA ASP A 228 10.33 -10.69 0.46
C ASP A 228 11.01 -9.31 0.47
N PRO A 229 11.75 -8.93 -0.60
CA PRO A 229 12.30 -7.59 -0.74
C PRO A 229 11.19 -6.50 -0.75
N ARG A 230 9.99 -6.84 -1.20
CA ARG A 230 8.79 -6.00 -1.11
C ARG A 230 8.09 -6.36 0.19
N ILE A 231 8.38 -5.64 1.28
CA ILE A 231 7.81 -5.95 2.60
C ILE A 231 6.29 -5.69 2.59
N PRO A 232 5.41 -6.72 2.67
CA PRO A 232 3.98 -6.52 2.72
C PRO A 232 3.55 -6.07 4.13
N TRP A 233 2.65 -5.09 4.23
CA TRP A 233 2.22 -4.56 5.52
C TRP A 233 1.56 -5.61 6.42
N GLY A 234 0.72 -6.47 5.83
CA GLY A 234 0.10 -7.57 6.56
C GLY A 234 1.12 -8.53 7.18
N VAL A 235 2.17 -8.88 6.42
CA VAL A 235 3.22 -9.79 6.89
C VAL A 235 4.01 -9.16 8.03
N TYR A 236 4.37 -7.88 7.91
CA TYR A 236 5.01 -7.14 8.99
C TYR A 236 4.16 -7.18 10.27
N ASN A 237 2.88 -6.81 10.18
CA ASN A 237 1.98 -6.80 11.33
C ASN A 237 1.81 -8.21 11.92
N TRP A 238 1.74 -9.25 11.09
CA TRP A 238 1.60 -10.62 11.55
C TRP A 238 2.85 -11.12 12.29
N LEU A 239 4.04 -10.86 11.77
CA LEU A 239 5.29 -11.19 12.45
C LEU A 239 5.47 -10.39 13.74
N HIS A 240 5.09 -9.10 13.74
CA HIS A 240 5.31 -8.21 14.87
C HIS A 240 4.31 -8.42 16.01
N ARG A 241 3.06 -8.77 15.72
CA ARG A 241 1.96 -8.86 16.70
C ARG A 241 2.27 -9.73 17.91
N ASP A 242 3.04 -10.80 17.73
CA ASP A 242 3.50 -11.64 18.83
C ASP A 242 4.97 -12.04 18.63
N PRO A 243 5.92 -11.29 19.23
CA PRO A 243 7.33 -11.53 19.05
C PRO A 243 7.80 -12.92 19.50
N ARG A 244 7.07 -13.59 20.40
CA ARG A 244 7.44 -14.93 20.90
C ARG A 244 7.37 -15.99 19.80
N HIS A 245 6.44 -15.81 18.86
CA HIS A 245 6.20 -16.76 17.76
C HIS A 245 6.76 -16.25 16.42
N ALA A 246 7.43 -15.09 16.40
CA ALA A 246 7.95 -14.48 15.17
C ALA A 246 8.91 -15.40 14.41
N ALA A 247 9.80 -16.12 15.11
CA ALA A 247 10.75 -17.04 14.48
C ALA A 247 10.06 -18.23 13.79
N ALA A 248 9.01 -18.80 14.41
CA ALA A 248 8.24 -19.89 13.82
C ALA A 248 7.47 -19.41 12.57
N ARG A 249 6.93 -18.19 12.61
CA ARG A 249 6.25 -17.57 11.46
C ARG A 249 7.24 -17.23 10.33
N GLU A 250 8.42 -16.69 10.65
CA GLU A 250 9.51 -16.42 9.69
C GLU A 250 9.97 -17.72 9.01
N HIS A 251 10.10 -18.82 9.75
CA HIS A 251 10.45 -20.13 9.20
C HIS A 251 9.46 -20.62 8.14
N VAL A 252 8.15 -20.50 8.41
CA VAL A 252 7.11 -20.82 7.42
C VAL A 252 7.23 -19.95 6.18
N LEU A 253 7.41 -18.65 6.36
CA LEU A 253 7.54 -17.69 5.26
C LEU A 253 8.81 -17.87 4.43
N THR A 254 9.90 -18.36 5.03
CA THR A 254 11.14 -18.65 4.31
C THR A 254 10.95 -19.80 3.31
N HIS A 255 10.13 -20.79 3.68
CA HIS A 255 9.85 -21.95 2.81
C HIS A 255 8.68 -21.70 1.85
N LEU A 256 7.70 -20.90 2.25
CA LEU A 256 6.49 -20.60 1.48
C LEU A 256 6.23 -19.08 1.42
N PRO A 257 7.13 -18.27 0.82
CA PRO A 257 7.03 -16.80 0.85
C PRO A 257 5.76 -16.27 0.17
N TRP A 258 5.29 -16.96 -0.88
CA TRP A 258 4.05 -16.66 -1.60
C TRP A 258 2.77 -16.86 -0.78
N LEU A 259 2.84 -17.55 0.37
CA LEU A 259 1.73 -17.60 1.32
C LEU A 259 1.65 -16.36 2.21
N GLY A 260 2.66 -15.49 2.23
CA GLY A 260 2.79 -14.47 3.25
C GLY A 260 1.60 -13.52 3.35
N LEU A 261 1.15 -12.99 2.21
CA LEU A 261 0.00 -12.09 2.18
C LEU A 261 -1.29 -12.81 2.61
N TRP A 262 -1.51 -14.04 2.13
CA TRP A 262 -2.67 -14.86 2.50
C TRP A 262 -2.68 -15.17 4.01
N LEU A 263 -1.55 -15.64 4.56
CA LEU A 263 -1.39 -15.92 5.99
C LEU A 263 -1.65 -14.67 6.83
N ALA A 264 -1.09 -13.54 6.43
CA ALA A 264 -1.33 -12.29 7.11
C ALA A 264 -2.82 -11.89 7.09
N ASN A 265 -3.47 -11.96 5.93
CA ASN A 265 -4.89 -11.61 5.77
C ASN A 265 -5.81 -12.48 6.64
N HIS A 266 -5.52 -13.78 6.70
CA HIS A 266 -6.36 -14.77 7.35
C HIS A 266 -6.06 -14.93 8.86
N LEU A 267 -4.81 -14.81 9.28
CA LEU A 267 -4.40 -15.04 10.66
C LEU A 267 -4.42 -13.76 11.51
N LEU A 268 -4.29 -12.57 10.91
CA LEU A 268 -4.49 -11.33 11.67
C LEU A 268 -5.94 -11.22 12.18
N LEU A 269 -6.90 -11.59 11.35
CA LEU A 269 -8.34 -11.58 11.70
C LEU A 269 -8.80 -12.83 12.48
N SER A 270 -7.88 -13.71 12.86
CA SER A 270 -8.17 -14.96 13.57
C SER A 270 -9.15 -15.90 12.86
N HIS A 271 -9.22 -15.87 11.52
CA HIS A 271 -10.11 -16.76 10.75
C HIS A 271 -9.72 -18.24 10.87
N HIS A 272 -8.44 -18.52 11.16
CA HIS A 272 -7.91 -19.88 11.31
C HIS A 272 -7.12 -20.02 12.61
N THR A 273 -7.82 -20.02 13.76
CA THR A 273 -7.20 -20.16 15.08
C THR A 273 -6.34 -21.42 15.22
N ARG A 274 -6.79 -22.55 14.66
CA ARG A 274 -6.01 -23.79 14.64
C ARG A 274 -4.73 -23.68 13.83
N LEU A 275 -4.79 -23.09 12.63
CA LEU A 275 -3.59 -22.90 11.79
C LEU A 275 -2.59 -21.98 12.50
N GLN A 276 -3.08 -20.91 13.12
CA GLN A 276 -2.24 -20.01 13.90
C GLN A 276 -1.53 -20.75 15.05
N GLN A 277 -2.26 -21.52 15.85
CA GLN A 277 -1.67 -22.30 16.96
C GLN A 277 -0.61 -23.30 16.47
N VAL A 278 -0.87 -23.95 15.34
CA VAL A 278 0.05 -24.92 14.74
C VAL A 278 1.32 -24.23 14.22
N ILE A 279 1.20 -23.10 13.53
CA ILE A 279 2.36 -22.30 13.12
C ILE A 279 3.15 -21.82 14.33
N ASP A 280 2.47 -21.27 15.33
CA ASP A 280 3.09 -20.76 16.55
C ASP A 280 3.77 -21.88 17.37
N SER A 281 3.37 -23.15 17.21
CA SER A 281 4.03 -24.32 17.82
C SER A 281 5.36 -24.72 17.17
N GLY A 282 5.64 -24.26 15.94
CA GLY A 282 6.86 -24.60 15.20
C GLY A 282 6.93 -26.05 14.67
N GLN A 283 5.81 -26.78 14.63
CA GLN A 283 5.76 -28.17 14.15
C GLN A 283 5.49 -28.25 12.64
N ASP A 284 6.56 -28.33 11.84
CA ASP A 284 6.49 -28.31 10.37
C ASP A 284 5.50 -29.34 9.78
N SER A 285 5.47 -30.56 10.31
CA SER A 285 4.55 -31.61 9.82
C SER A 285 3.09 -31.21 9.99
N LEU A 286 2.73 -30.69 11.16
CA LEU A 286 1.37 -30.23 11.45
C LEU A 286 1.02 -28.98 10.63
N VAL A 287 1.97 -28.07 10.43
CA VAL A 287 1.78 -26.87 9.58
C VAL A 287 1.38 -27.31 8.17
N LEU A 288 2.16 -28.20 7.58
CA LEU A 288 1.93 -28.69 6.21
C LEU A 288 0.60 -29.45 6.10
N GLU A 289 0.25 -30.28 7.08
CA GLU A 289 -1.04 -30.98 7.09
C GLU A 289 -2.22 -30.04 7.26
N THR A 290 -2.10 -29.03 8.13
CA THR A 290 -3.17 -28.05 8.36
C THR A 290 -3.37 -27.14 7.16
N LEU A 291 -2.28 -26.68 6.52
CA LEU A 291 -2.35 -25.90 5.28
C LEU A 291 -2.94 -26.73 4.14
N ALA A 292 -2.56 -27.99 4.01
CA ALA A 292 -3.10 -28.88 2.99
C ALA A 292 -4.62 -29.06 3.15
N ALA A 293 -5.10 -29.21 4.39
CA ALA A 293 -6.52 -29.26 4.70
C ALA A 293 -7.24 -27.94 4.37
N VAL A 294 -6.63 -26.79 4.67
CA VAL A 294 -7.19 -25.47 4.36
C VAL A 294 -7.36 -25.26 2.85
N PHE A 295 -6.38 -25.65 2.05
CA PHE A 295 -6.42 -25.52 0.59
C PHE A 295 -7.07 -26.70 -0.14
N ALA A 296 -7.51 -27.73 0.60
CA ALA A 296 -8.07 -28.97 0.04
C ALA A 296 -7.13 -29.66 -0.98
N ILE A 297 -5.83 -29.73 -0.65
CA ILE A 297 -4.78 -30.35 -1.46
C ILE A 297 -4.08 -31.50 -0.74
N ASP A 298 -3.31 -32.31 -1.48
CA ASP A 298 -2.46 -33.36 -0.93
C ASP A 298 -1.30 -32.74 -0.10
N PRO A 299 -1.11 -33.15 1.17
CA PRO A 299 0.04 -32.70 1.98
C PRO A 299 1.40 -32.94 1.34
N ASN A 300 1.54 -33.95 0.48
CA ASN A 300 2.77 -34.22 -0.26
C ASN A 300 3.08 -33.16 -1.31
N LEU A 301 2.09 -32.42 -1.83
CA LEU A 301 2.34 -31.25 -2.67
C LEU A 301 3.05 -30.16 -1.86
N LEU A 302 2.52 -29.82 -0.69
CA LEU A 302 3.14 -28.79 0.17
C LEU A 302 4.52 -29.23 0.69
N ARG A 303 4.70 -30.50 1.07
CA ARG A 303 6.03 -31.03 1.46
C ARG A 303 7.05 -30.90 0.33
N ARG A 304 6.64 -31.06 -0.93
CA ARG A 304 7.50 -30.86 -2.10
C ARG A 304 7.85 -29.38 -2.26
N LEU A 305 6.85 -28.49 -2.26
CA LEU A 305 7.05 -27.05 -2.35
C LEU A 305 7.90 -26.49 -1.18
N TRP A 306 7.79 -27.10 0.00
CA TRP A 306 8.61 -26.75 1.15
C TRP A 306 10.08 -27.10 0.95
N ARG A 307 10.39 -28.26 0.36
CA ARG A 307 11.78 -28.70 0.11
C ARG A 307 12.40 -28.03 -1.12
N HIS A 308 11.57 -27.78 -2.13
CA HIS A 308 11.95 -27.21 -3.41
C HIS A 308 11.03 -26.01 -3.69
N PRO A 309 11.27 -24.87 -3.02
CA PRO A 309 10.47 -23.68 -3.22
C PRO A 309 10.58 -23.22 -4.68
N ILE A 310 9.43 -23.10 -5.33
CA ILE A 310 9.33 -22.52 -6.66
C ILE A 310 9.15 -21.00 -6.54
N VAL A 311 9.64 -20.26 -7.53
CA VAL A 311 9.41 -18.82 -7.61
C VAL A 311 7.97 -18.60 -8.06
N MET A 312 7.08 -18.31 -7.13
CA MET A 312 5.73 -17.81 -7.42
C MET A 312 5.72 -16.29 -7.34
N PRO A 313 4.81 -15.60 -8.06
CA PRO A 313 4.59 -14.19 -7.81
C PRO A 313 4.13 -13.99 -6.37
N ALA A 314 4.69 -12.95 -5.72
CA ALA A 314 4.35 -12.60 -4.34
C ALA A 314 2.91 -12.04 -4.19
N GLU A 315 2.29 -11.61 -5.28
CA GLU A 315 1.00 -10.94 -5.33
C GLU A 315 -0.14 -11.87 -5.76
N LEU A 316 -0.25 -13.03 -5.12
CA LEU A 316 -1.41 -13.90 -5.33
C LEU A 316 -2.58 -13.42 -4.47
N ASN A 317 -3.68 -13.04 -5.13
CA ASN A 317 -4.91 -12.72 -4.44
C ASN A 317 -5.53 -13.97 -3.81
N ASP A 318 -6.36 -13.78 -2.77
CA ASP A 318 -6.93 -14.85 -1.95
C ASP A 318 -7.66 -15.95 -2.77
N TRP A 319 -8.22 -15.62 -3.94
CA TRP A 319 -8.90 -16.58 -4.81
C TRP A 319 -7.98 -17.27 -5.82
N GLN A 320 -6.86 -16.65 -6.21
CA GLN A 320 -5.91 -17.21 -7.18
C GLN A 320 -5.12 -18.36 -6.56
N LEU A 321 -4.79 -18.20 -5.28
CA LEU A 321 -3.91 -19.12 -4.59
C LEU A 321 -4.46 -20.56 -4.48
N PRO A 322 -5.70 -20.80 -4.01
CA PRO A 322 -6.26 -22.16 -3.97
C PRO A 322 -6.37 -22.79 -5.38
N ARG A 323 -6.71 -22.00 -6.40
CA ARG A 323 -6.83 -22.48 -7.79
C ARG A 323 -5.50 -22.92 -8.37
N MET A 324 -4.46 -22.12 -8.14
CA MET A 324 -3.11 -22.42 -8.55
C MET A 324 -2.61 -23.71 -7.86
N LEU A 325 -2.83 -23.86 -6.56
CA LEU A 325 -2.45 -25.08 -5.83
C LEU A 325 -3.21 -26.32 -6.36
N ALA A 326 -4.50 -26.18 -6.65
CA ALA A 326 -5.28 -27.24 -7.27
C ALA A 326 -4.76 -27.61 -8.68
N TRP A 327 -4.34 -26.62 -9.47
CA TRP A 327 -3.73 -26.85 -10.78
C TRP A 327 -2.39 -27.59 -10.66
N LEU A 328 -1.50 -27.17 -9.75
CA LEU A 328 -0.21 -27.81 -9.51
C LEU A 328 -0.37 -29.27 -9.09
N GLN A 329 -1.39 -29.58 -8.29
CA GLN A 329 -1.70 -30.95 -7.89
C GLN A 329 -2.09 -31.84 -9.09
N GLN A 330 -2.80 -31.30 -10.07
CA GLN A 330 -3.29 -32.04 -11.23
C GLN A 330 -2.21 -32.26 -12.30
N LYS A 331 -1.11 -31.51 -12.25
CA LYS A 331 -0.06 -31.52 -13.27
C LYS A 331 1.22 -32.17 -12.75
N PRO A 332 1.91 -32.97 -13.58
CA PRO A 332 3.24 -33.44 -13.24
C PRO A 332 4.22 -32.27 -13.14
N GLU A 333 5.22 -32.38 -12.26
CA GLU A 333 6.17 -31.32 -11.90
C GLU A 333 6.94 -30.74 -13.09
N ARG A 334 7.28 -31.58 -14.07
CA ARG A 334 7.92 -31.14 -15.33
C ARG A 334 7.11 -30.13 -16.17
N LEU A 335 5.83 -29.96 -15.84
CA LEU A 335 4.93 -28.99 -16.49
C LEU A 335 4.64 -27.79 -15.61
N TRP A 336 5.27 -27.69 -14.43
CA TRP A 336 5.12 -26.53 -13.57
C TRP A 336 5.82 -25.31 -14.20
N PRO A 337 5.30 -24.09 -14.01
CA PRO A 337 5.94 -22.90 -14.55
C PRO A 337 7.28 -22.64 -13.88
N GLU A 338 8.32 -22.43 -14.69
CA GLU A 338 9.70 -22.18 -14.22
C GLU A 338 10.09 -20.70 -14.28
N SER A 339 9.32 -19.86 -14.98
CA SER A 339 9.59 -18.45 -15.18
C SER A 339 8.39 -17.57 -14.87
N GLU A 340 8.64 -16.30 -14.52
CA GLU A 340 7.61 -15.31 -14.23
C GLU A 340 6.62 -15.14 -15.39
N ALA A 341 7.10 -15.11 -16.64
CA ALA A 341 6.24 -15.02 -17.82
C ALA A 341 5.35 -16.27 -18.01
N SER A 342 5.84 -17.46 -17.63
CA SER A 342 5.02 -18.69 -17.66
C SER A 342 3.95 -18.68 -16.56
N TRP A 343 4.26 -18.07 -15.41
CA TRP A 343 3.28 -17.83 -14.35
C TRP A 343 2.21 -16.82 -14.76
N GLU A 344 2.59 -15.70 -15.37
CA GLU A 344 1.64 -14.70 -15.89
C GLU A 344 0.64 -15.31 -16.87
N ARG A 345 1.11 -16.10 -17.84
CA ARG A 345 0.24 -16.83 -18.78
C ARG A 345 -0.71 -17.79 -18.07
N LEU A 346 -0.22 -18.52 -17.06
CA LEU A 346 -1.07 -19.41 -16.27
C LEU A 346 -2.15 -18.59 -15.53
N PHE A 347 -1.83 -17.41 -15.01
CA PHE A 347 -2.83 -16.56 -14.37
C PHE A 347 -3.85 -16.00 -15.35
N GLU A 348 -3.44 -15.62 -16.56
CA GLU A 348 -4.37 -15.24 -17.64
C GLU A 348 -5.33 -16.40 -17.94
N GLU A 349 -4.81 -17.62 -18.08
CA GLU A 349 -5.62 -18.83 -18.29
C GLU A 349 -6.57 -19.12 -17.11
N LEU A 350 -6.10 -18.97 -15.88
CA LEU A 350 -6.89 -19.20 -14.65
C LEU A 350 -7.90 -18.07 -14.37
N ALA A 351 -7.65 -16.85 -14.87
CA ALA A 351 -8.53 -15.69 -14.72
C ALA A 351 -9.68 -15.69 -15.75
N LEU A 352 -9.48 -16.30 -16.92
CA LEU A 352 -10.52 -16.50 -17.94
C LEU A 352 -11.63 -17.47 -17.48
N ILE A 353 -11.38 -18.25 -16.44
CA ILE A 353 -12.36 -19.09 -15.78
C ILE A 353 -12.98 -18.25 -14.65
N SER A 354 -14.19 -17.71 -14.85
CA SER A 354 -14.87 -16.77 -13.94
C SER A 354 -14.68 -17.02 -12.43
N PRO A 355 -14.66 -15.99 -11.57
CA PRO A 355 -14.67 -16.19 -10.12
C PRO A 355 -15.92 -16.99 -9.72
N PRO A 356 -15.85 -17.89 -8.71
CA PRO A 356 -17.06 -18.47 -8.15
C PRO A 356 -17.93 -17.35 -7.59
N SER A 357 -19.25 -17.47 -7.81
CA SER A 357 -20.27 -16.52 -7.36
C SER A 357 -20.34 -16.42 -5.85
#